data_AF-A0A842SRG4-F1
#
_entry.id   AF-A0A842SRG4-F1
#
_cell.length_a   1.000
_cell.length_b   1.000
_cell.length_c   1.000
_cell.angle_alpha   90.00
_cell.angle_beta   90.00
_cell.angle_gamma   90.00
#
_symmetry.space_group_name_H-M   'P 1'
#
loop_
_entity.id
_entity.type
_entity.pdbx_description
1 polymer ?
#
loop_
_entity_poly.entity_id
_entity_poly.type
_entity_poly.pdbx_seq_one_letter_code
_entity_poly.pdbx_strand_id
1 'polypeptide(L)' 'EYLQRGTNPVDGNLQTGDVIKIYYEAPRQVVEDEEVRINFIPKIGTPTLTQFITPEVISTERVYLYP' A
#
# COMPACT_ATOMS: atom_id res chain seq x y z
N GLU A 1 -2.47 4.61 -9.38
CA GLU A 1 -2.23 5.99 -9.84
C GLU A 1 -0.74 6.31 -9.70
N TYR A 2 -0.12 7.00 -10.67
CA TYR A 2 1.26 7.46 -10.55
C TYR A 2 1.28 8.85 -9.92
N LEU A 3 2.02 9.02 -8.82
CA LEU A 3 2.23 10.31 -8.15
C LEU A 3 3.51 10.98 -8.65
N GLN A 4 4.53 10.19 -8.96
CA GLN A 4 5.80 10.64 -9.52
C GLN A 4 6.35 9.59 -10.47
N ARG A 5 6.90 10.03 -11.60
CA ARG A 5 7.67 9.18 -12.51
C ARG A 5 9.15 9.51 -12.37
N GLY A 6 9.99 8.49 -12.31
CA GLY A 6 11.43 8.61 -12.34
C GLY A 6 11.94 9.07 -13.70
N THR A 7 13.25 9.13 -13.86
CA THR A 7 13.89 9.76 -15.03
C THR A 7 13.75 8.93 -16.32
N ASN A 8 13.55 7.61 -16.23
CA ASN A 8 13.53 6.69 -17.39
C ASN A 8 12.29 5.77 -17.47
N PRO A 9 11.06 6.30 -17.31
CA PRO A 9 9.88 5.48 -17.09
C PRO A 9 9.65 4.49 -18.23
N VAL A 10 9.33 3.24 -17.88
CA VAL A 10 8.92 2.19 -18.84
C VAL A 10 7.51 1.76 -18.48
N ASP A 11 6.59 1.88 -19.43
CA ASP A 11 5.19 1.53 -19.20
C ASP A 11 5.04 0.06 -18.77
N GLY A 12 4.22 -0.14 -17.74
CA GLY A 12 3.99 -1.46 -17.13
C GLY A 12 5.08 -1.91 -16.14
N ASN A 13 6.12 -1.11 -15.91
CA ASN A 13 7.14 -1.37 -14.91
C ASN A 13 7.23 -0.24 -13.89
N LEU A 14 7.67 -0.59 -12.68
CA LEU A 14 8.09 0.38 -11.67
C LEU A 14 9.61 0.45 -11.67
N GLN A 15 10.12 1.66 -11.72
CA GLN A 15 11.54 1.94 -11.68
C GLN A 15 11.94 2.75 -10.45
N THR A 16 13.24 2.82 -10.21
CA THR A 16 13.81 3.65 -9.16
C THR A 16 13.39 5.11 -9.33
N GLY A 17 12.77 5.68 -8.30
CA GLY A 17 12.27 7.06 -8.30
C GLY A 17 10.80 7.21 -8.69
N ASP A 18 10.14 6.13 -9.12
CA ASP A 18 8.68 6.13 -9.26
C ASP A 18 8.00 6.13 -7.89
N VAL A 19 6.96 6.95 -7.75
CA VAL A 19 6.05 6.92 -6.59
C VAL A 19 4.66 6.63 -7.11
N ILE A 20 4.06 5.54 -6.65
CA ILE A 20 2.71 5.14 -7.04
C ILE A 20 1.79 5.06 -5.83
N LYS A 21 0.50 5.32 -6.08
CA LYS A 21 -0.59 5.13 -5.13
C LYS A 21 -1.46 3.97 -5.59
N ILE A 22 -1.62 3.00 -4.71
CA ILE A 22 -2.47 1.82 -4.92
C ILE A 22 -3.75 2.03 -4.12
N TYR A 23 -4.89 1.83 -4.77
CA TYR A 23 -6.19 1.77 -4.10
C TYR A 23 -6.57 0.31 -3.97
N TYR A 24 -6.91 -0.12 -2.76
CA TYR A 24 -7.30 -1.48 -2.46
C TYR A 24 -8.57 -1.45 -1.62
N GLU A 25 -9.56 -2.24 -2.04
CA GLU A 25 -10.77 -2.51 -1.28
C GLU A 25 -10.62 -3.88 -0.63
N ALA A 26 -10.70 -3.92 0.70
CA ALA A 26 -10.59 -5.17 1.44
C ALA A 26 -11.83 -6.05 1.17
N PRO A 27 -11.67 -7.38 1.01
CA PRO A 27 -12.79 -8.30 0.75
C PRO A 27 -13.72 -8.43 1.96
N ARG A 28 -13.28 -7.97 3.13
CA ARG A 28 -14.06 -7.89 4.36
C ARG A 28 -13.85 -6.54 5.01
N GLN A 29 -14.74 -6.22 5.94
CA GLN A 29 -14.55 -5.08 6.83
C GLN A 29 -13.29 -5.28 7.69
N VAL A 30 -12.48 -4.23 7.75
CA VAL A 30 -11.33 -4.10 8.66
C VAL A 30 -11.85 -3.47 9.95
N VAL A 31 -11.53 -4.07 11.10
CA VAL A 31 -12.02 -3.64 12.41
C VAL A 31 -10.91 -3.00 13.27
N GLU A 32 -11.27 -2.53 14.45
CA GLU A 32 -10.36 -1.98 15.48
C GLU A 32 -9.43 -3.08 16.03
N ASP A 33 -8.22 -2.67 16.44
CA ASP A 33 -7.18 -3.54 17.03
C ASP A 33 -6.85 -4.80 16.20
N GLU A 34 -6.82 -4.64 14.88
CA GLU A 34 -6.58 -5.70 13.92
C GLU A 34 -5.20 -5.56 13.27
N GLU A 35 -4.41 -6.65 13.26
CA GLU A 35 -3.17 -6.71 12.48
C GLU A 35 -3.51 -6.92 11.00
N VAL A 36 -3.21 -5.91 10.18
CA VAL A 36 -3.37 -5.97 8.74
C VAL A 36 -2.02 -6.11 8.08
N ARG A 37 -1.91 -7.11 7.19
CA ARG A 37 -0.69 -7.42 6.44
C ARG A 37 -0.94 -7.31 4.96
N ILE A 38 -0.18 -6.45 4.29
CA ILE A 38 -0.22 -6.26 2.84
C ILE A 38 1.10 -6.74 2.26
N ASN A 39 1.03 -7.73 1.37
CA ASN A 39 2.18 -8.23 0.63
C ASN A 39 2.08 -7.82 -0.83
N PHE A 40 2.98 -6.94 -1.26
CA PHE A 40 3.10 -6.53 -2.64
C PHE A 40 4.11 -7.43 -3.36
N ILE A 41 3.61 -8.29 -4.25
CA ILE A 41 4.42 -9.25 -5.01
C ILE A 41 4.52 -8.78 -6.47
N PRO A 42 5.66 -8.21 -6.89
CA PRO A 42 5.85 -7.85 -8.29
C PRO A 42 6.06 -9.12 -9.14
N LYS A 43 5.79 -9.01 -10.45
CA LYS A 43 6.05 -10.10 -11.41
C LYS A 43 7.55 -10.46 -11.46
N ILE A 44 8.43 -9.48 -11.27
CA ILE A 44 9.89 -9.63 -11.26
C ILE A 44 10.43 -8.75 -10.12
N GLY A 45 11.32 -9.29 -9.29
CA GLY A 45 11.97 -8.57 -8.19
C GLY A 45 11.59 -9.11 -6.81
N THR A 46 11.93 -8.34 -5.77
CA THR A 46 11.72 -8.72 -4.37
C THR A 46 10.33 -8.27 -3.90
N PRO A 47 9.54 -9.15 -3.24
CA PRO A 47 8.28 -8.75 -2.65
C PRO A 47 8.48 -7.76 -1.50
N THR A 48 7.52 -6.86 -1.31
CA THR A 48 7.52 -5.90 -0.21
C THR A 48 6.38 -6.21 0.76
N LEU A 49 6.73 -6.36 2.03
CA LEU A 49 5.78 -6.60 3.10
C LEU A 49 5.56 -5.31 3.90
N THR A 50 4.31 -4.94 4.08
CA THR A 50 3.90 -3.85 4.97
C THR A 50 2.89 -4.41 5.97
N GLN A 51 3.13 -4.19 7.24
CA GLN A 51 2.25 -4.60 8.33
C GLN A 51 1.94 -3.39 9.20
N PHE A 52 0.70 -3.27 9.64
CA PHE A 52 0.27 -2.23 10.56
C PHE A 52 -0.89 -2.75 11.40
N ILE A 53 -1.10 -2.12 12.55
CA ILE A 53 -2.21 -2.41 13.46
C ILE A 53 -3.20 -1.26 13.36
N THR A 54 -4.49 -1.58 13.22
CA THR A 54 -5.54 -0.56 13.24
C THR A 54 -5.72 -0.02 14.67
N PRO A 55 -6.09 1.27 14.84
CA PRO A 55 -6.25 1.85 16.17
C PRO A 55 -7.39 1.17 16.94
N GLU A 56 -7.34 1.27 18.27
CA GLU A 56 -8.38 0.77 19.18
C GLU A 56 -9.75 1.42 18.96
N VAL A 57 -9.80 2.64 18.41
CA VAL A 57 -11.05 3.34 18.08
C VAL A 57 -10.94 3.91 16.66
N ILE A 58 -11.80 3.46 15.75
CA ILE A 58 -11.94 4.01 14.39
C ILE A 58 -13.16 4.92 14.38
N SER A 59 -12.96 6.19 14.74
CA SER A 59 -14.02 7.21 14.73
C SER A 59 -14.20 7.91 13.39
N THR A 60 -13.24 7.76 12.47
CA THR A 60 -13.25 8.40 11.14
C THR A 60 -12.84 7.43 10.06
N GLU A 61 -13.39 7.59 8.85
CA GLU A 61 -13.12 6.72 7.69
C GLU A 61 -11.75 7.00 7.02
N ARG A 62 -11.06 8.09 7.39
CA ARG A 62 -9.76 8.49 6.83
C ARG A 62 -8.69 8.55 7.91
N VAL A 63 -8.02 7.42 8.09
CA VAL A 63 -6.89 7.30 9.03
C VAL A 63 -5.62 7.01 8.23
N TYR A 64 -4.54 7.74 8.54
CA TYR A 64 -3.21 7.44 8.01
C TYR A 64 -2.55 6.40 8.91
N LEU A 65 -2.35 5.20 8.37
CA LEU A 65 -1.65 4.11 9.05
C LEU A 65 -0.26 4.02 8.44
N TYR A 66 0.75 4.20 9.28
CA TYR A 66 2.15 4.04 8.90
C TYR A 66 2.63 2.68 9.40
N PRO A 67 3.49 1.97 8.64
CA PRO A 67 4.29 0.89 9.21
C PRO A 67 5.25 1.42 10.28
#